data_AF-A0A086TJ84-F1
#
_entry.id   AF-A0A086TJ84-F1
#
_cell.length_a   1.000
_cell.length_b   1.000
_cell.length_c   1.000
_cell.angle_alpha   90.00
_cell.angle_beta   90.00
_cell.angle_gamma   90.00
#
_symmetry.space_group_name_H-M   'P 1'
#
loop_
_entity.id
_entity.type
_entity.pdbx_description
1 polymer ?
#
loop_
_entity_poly.entity_id
_entity_poly.type
_entity_poly.pdbx_seq_one_letter_code
_entity_poly.pdbx_strand_id
1 'polypeptide(L)'
;MRRSVTKDRDVYAYFNKALELRAHFDVYKALADQGIVPGSTPNVNDMHKAVQKAFGVDAQINCNNGQLSEVWLYFQVQTKDNYVAQKPASRGSCRGYIHYPVK
;
A
#
# COMPACT_ATOMS: atom_id res chain seq x y z
N MET A 1 2.26 -14.66 -39.64
CA MET A 1 1.87 -13.43 -38.91
C MET A 1 2.98 -13.12 -37.90
N ARG A 2 3.92 -12.19 -38.22
CA ARG A 2 5.01 -11.83 -37.30
C ARG A 2 4.42 -10.93 -36.21
N ARG A 3 4.44 -11.36 -34.95
CA ARG A 3 4.15 -10.48 -33.82
C ARG A 3 5.26 -9.42 -33.79
N SER A 4 4.93 -8.18 -34.13
CA SER A 4 5.79 -7.05 -33.82
C SER A 4 5.84 -6.94 -32.30
N VAL A 5 6.90 -7.48 -31.69
CA VAL A 5 7.17 -7.26 -30.27
C VAL A 5 7.71 -5.83 -30.20
N THR A 6 6.84 -4.89 -29.86
CA THR A 6 7.27 -3.54 -29.49
C THR A 6 8.26 -3.70 -28.34
N LYS A 7 9.51 -3.28 -28.58
CA LYS A 7 10.59 -3.32 -27.59
C LYS A 7 10.09 -2.71 -26.26
N ASP A 8 10.48 -3.32 -25.13
CA ASP A 8 10.20 -2.84 -23.77
C ASP A 8 8.71 -2.81 -23.35
N ARG A 9 7.83 -3.53 -24.08
CA ARG A 9 6.39 -3.64 -23.73
C ARG A 9 6.15 -4.23 -22.35
N ASP A 10 6.97 -5.19 -21.95
CA ASP A 10 6.94 -5.84 -20.63
C ASP A 10 7.33 -4.87 -19.51
N VAL A 11 8.35 -4.03 -19.74
CA VAL A 11 8.74 -2.96 -18.82
C VAL A 11 7.59 -1.97 -18.63
N TYR A 12 6.98 -1.51 -19.73
CA TYR A 12 5.80 -0.64 -19.65
C TYR A 12 4.65 -1.29 -18.89
N ALA A 13 4.35 -2.57 -19.17
CA ALA A 13 3.29 -3.30 -18.50
C ALA A 13 3.53 -3.45 -16.99
N TYR A 14 4.77 -3.69 -16.57
CA TYR A 14 5.14 -3.80 -15.15
C TYR A 14 4.85 -2.50 -14.39
N PHE A 15 5.36 -1.37 -14.89
CA PHE A 15 5.13 -0.06 -14.24
C PHE A 15 3.66 0.34 -14.28
N ASN A 16 2.97 0.11 -15.40
CA ASN A 16 1.55 0.42 -15.51
C ASN A 16 0.72 -0.39 -14.49
N LYS A 17 1.00 -1.69 -14.33
CA LYS A 17 0.31 -2.52 -13.33
C LYS A 17 0.55 -2.01 -11.91
N ALA A 18 1.77 -1.59 -11.57
CA ALA A 18 2.07 -1.02 -10.25
C ALA A 18 1.29 0.29 -10.00
N LEU A 19 1.16 1.15 -11.01
CA LEU A 19 0.38 2.38 -10.92
C LEU A 19 -1.13 2.10 -10.77
N GLU A 20 -1.67 1.12 -11.51
CA GLU A 20 -3.05 0.66 -11.36
C GLU A 20 -3.33 0.17 -9.94
N LEU A 21 -2.45 -0.69 -9.39
CA LEU A 21 -2.57 -1.19 -8.03
C LEU A 21 -2.51 -0.06 -7.01
N ARG A 22 -1.59 0.89 -7.16
CA ARG A 22 -1.49 2.07 -6.29
C ARG A 22 -2.77 2.91 -6.32
N ALA A 23 -3.37 3.09 -7.49
CA ALA A 23 -4.61 3.85 -7.63
C ALA A 23 -5.80 3.11 -7.02
N HIS A 24 -5.87 1.79 -7.18
CA HIS A 24 -6.94 0.98 -6.62
C HIS A 24 -6.85 0.87 -5.09
N PHE A 25 -5.64 0.67 -4.55
CA PHE A 25 -5.37 0.59 -3.12
C PHE A 25 -4.82 1.92 -2.61
N ASP A 26 -5.64 2.97 -2.67
CA ASP A 26 -5.27 4.30 -2.20
C ASP A 26 -5.19 4.36 -0.66
N VAL A 27 -4.01 4.02 -0.13
CA VAL A 27 -3.73 4.04 1.32
C VAL A 27 -3.89 5.44 1.91
N TYR A 28 -3.57 6.50 1.15
CA TYR A 28 -3.73 7.87 1.64
C TYR A 28 -5.21 8.15 1.91
N LYS A 29 -6.08 7.83 0.95
CA LYS A 29 -7.53 7.96 1.12
C LYS A 29 -8.06 7.10 2.26
N ALA A 30 -7.61 5.85 2.37
CA ALA A 30 -8.02 4.95 3.44
C ALA A 30 -7.74 5.52 4.84
N LEU A 31 -6.56 6.12 5.04
CA LEU A 31 -6.17 6.80 6.28
C LEU A 31 -6.98 8.09 6.49
N ALA A 32 -7.09 8.93 5.47
CA ALA A 32 -7.79 10.22 5.54
C ALA A 32 -9.29 10.07 5.85
N ASP A 33 -9.95 9.03 5.31
CA ASP A 33 -11.36 8.71 5.60
C ASP A 33 -11.58 8.32 7.08
N GLN A 34 -10.51 8.05 7.85
CA GLN A 34 -10.53 7.87 9.31
C GLN A 34 -9.91 9.05 10.08
N GLY A 35 -9.71 10.20 9.42
CA GLY A 35 -9.13 11.40 10.04
C GLY A 35 -7.61 11.35 10.24
N ILE A 36 -6.93 10.34 9.69
CA ILE A 36 -5.47 10.20 9.77
C ILE A 36 -4.86 10.88 8.56
N VAL A 37 -4.38 12.11 8.75
CA VAL A 37 -3.83 12.96 7.69
C VAL A 37 -2.37 13.32 7.95
N PRO A 38 -1.58 13.71 6.93
CA PRO A 38 -0.24 14.24 7.14
C PRO A 38 -0.22 15.38 8.15
N GLY A 39 0.80 15.41 9.00
CA GLY A 39 0.94 16.31 10.15
C GLY A 39 0.35 15.76 11.46
N SER A 40 -0.48 14.71 11.41
CA SER A 40 -1.04 14.10 12.62
C SER A 40 -0.05 13.16 13.33
N THR A 41 -0.40 12.75 14.55
CA THR A 41 0.36 11.75 15.34
C THR A 41 -0.56 10.60 15.76
N PRO A 42 -1.01 9.75 14.81
CA PRO A 42 -1.95 8.67 15.10
C PRO A 42 -1.30 7.56 15.93
N ASN A 43 -2.12 6.80 16.67
CA ASN A 43 -1.72 5.48 17.12
C ASN A 43 -1.66 4.54 15.91
N VAL A 44 -0.57 3.81 15.71
CA VAL A 44 -0.41 2.90 14.56
C VAL A 44 -1.54 1.86 14.48
N ASN A 45 -2.13 1.47 15.61
CA ASN A 45 -3.28 0.55 15.60
C ASN A 45 -4.49 1.12 14.88
N ASP A 46 -4.69 2.44 14.89
CA ASP A 46 -5.79 3.08 14.16
C ASP A 46 -5.50 3.13 12.66
N MET A 47 -4.23 3.24 12.27
CA MET A 47 -3.82 3.09 10.87
C MET A 47 -4.09 1.67 10.35
N HIS A 48 -3.75 0.65 11.13
CA HIS A 48 -4.06 -0.75 10.78
C HIS A 48 -5.58 -0.97 10.63
N LYS A 49 -6.40 -0.44 11.55
CA LYS A 49 -7.87 -0.51 11.42
C LYS A 49 -8.38 0.20 10.18
N ALA A 50 -7.82 1.36 9.84
CA ALA A 50 -8.21 2.12 8.65
C ALA A 50 -7.94 1.34 7.36
N VAL A 51 -6.75 0.76 7.24
CA VAL A 51 -6.39 -0.10 6.10
C VAL A 51 -7.30 -1.33 6.02
N GLN A 52 -7.46 -2.06 7.14
CA GLN A 52 -8.33 -3.23 7.22
C GLN A 52 -9.78 -2.91 6.85
N LYS A 53 -10.29 -1.74 7.26
CA LYS A 53 -11.64 -1.26 6.93
C LYS A 53 -11.78 -0.94 5.44
N ALA A 54 -10.76 -0.35 4.82
CA ALA A 54 -10.79 0.03 3.41
C ALA A 54 -10.63 -1.17 2.46
N PHE A 55 -9.75 -2.11 2.79
CA PHE A 55 -9.31 -3.15 1.85
C PHE A 55 -9.63 -4.58 2.29
N GLY A 56 -10.25 -4.78 3.46
CA GLY A 56 -10.60 -6.10 3.99
C GLY A 56 -9.40 -6.92 4.49
N VAL A 57 -8.18 -6.39 4.38
CA VAL A 57 -6.93 -6.96 4.93
C VAL A 57 -6.04 -5.85 5.47
N ASP A 58 -5.17 -6.20 6.41
CA ASP A 58 -4.22 -5.27 7.04
C ASP A 58 -3.01 -5.01 6.13
N ALA A 59 -2.18 -4.03 6.50
CA ALA A 59 -0.89 -3.75 5.87
C ALA A 59 0.27 -3.93 6.84
N GLN A 60 1.47 -4.04 6.26
CA GLN A 60 2.70 -3.83 7.02
C GLN A 60 3.00 -2.33 7.06
N ILE A 61 3.11 -1.75 8.26
CA ILE A 61 3.35 -0.31 8.44
C ILE A 61 4.73 -0.13 9.09
N ASN A 62 5.67 0.43 8.32
CA ASN A 62 7.06 0.58 8.73
C ASN A 62 7.37 2.04 9.07
N CYS A 63 8.10 2.21 10.16
CA CYS A 63 8.57 3.49 10.64
C CYS A 63 10.08 3.61 10.49
N ASN A 64 10.52 4.84 10.25
CA ASN A 64 11.90 5.27 10.43
C ASN A 64 11.91 6.34 11.54
N ASN A 65 12.62 6.08 12.65
CA ASN A 65 12.70 6.98 13.81
C ASN A 65 11.34 7.47 14.33
N GLY A 66 10.36 6.56 14.43
CA GLY A 66 9.00 6.88 14.92
C GLY A 66 8.13 7.65 13.92
N GLN A 67 8.59 7.83 12.68
CA GLN A 67 7.83 8.47 11.60
C GLN A 67 7.38 7.43 10.58
N LEU A 68 6.15 7.55 10.07
CA LEU A 68 5.67 6.72 8.98
C LEU A 68 6.60 6.85 7.77
N SER A 69 7.13 5.72 7.31
CA SER A 69 8.07 5.68 6.18
C SER A 69 7.53 4.84 5.02
N GLU A 70 6.90 3.70 5.31
CA GLU A 70 6.42 2.79 4.27
C GLU A 70 5.13 2.10 4.70
N VAL A 71 4.29 1.78 3.70
CA VAL A 71 3.15 0.90 3.86
C VAL A 71 3.23 -0.16 2.76
N TRP A 72 3.30 -1.43 3.15
CA TRP A 72 3.40 -2.54 2.20
C TRP A 72 2.09 -3.33 2.21
N LEU A 73 1.52 -3.50 1.02
CA LEU A 73 0.36 -4.34 0.77
C LEU A 73 0.84 -5.64 0.13
N TYR A 74 0.27 -6.76 0.57
CA TYR A 74 0.63 -8.09 0.12
C TYR A 74 -0.47 -8.64 -0.78
N PHE A 75 -0.05 -9.32 -1.86
CA PHE A 75 -0.97 -9.85 -2.85
C PHE A 75 -0.60 -11.28 -3.20
N GLN A 76 -1.63 -12.12 -3.34
CA GLN A 76 -1.52 -13.36 -4.08
C GLN A 76 -1.92 -13.09 -5.54
N VAL A 77 -1.11 -13.57 -6.46
CA VAL A 77 -1.35 -13.44 -7.89
C VAL A 77 -1.99 -14.74 -8.38
N GLN A 78 -3.30 -14.73 -8.65
CA GLN A 78 -4.05 -15.95 -9.01
C GLN A 78 -3.89 -16.32 -10.50
N THR A 79 -3.80 -15.30 -11.35
CA THR A 79 -3.46 -15.40 -12.78
C THR A 79 -2.50 -14.27 -13.09
N LYS A 80 -2.08 -14.11 -14.35
CA LYS A 80 -1.06 -13.13 -14.75
C LYS A 80 -1.23 -11.74 -14.12
N ASP A 81 -2.44 -11.19 -14.15
CA ASP A 81 -2.70 -9.79 -13.77
C ASP A 81 -3.79 -9.64 -12.70
N ASN A 82 -4.24 -10.76 -12.09
CA ASN A 82 -5.25 -10.76 -11.04
C ASN A 82 -4.60 -10.81 -9.65
N TYR A 83 -4.49 -9.64 -9.02
CA TYR A 83 -3.90 -9.44 -7.70
C TYR A 83 -4.99 -9.43 -6.65
N VAL A 84 -4.94 -10.38 -5.71
CA VAL A 84 -5.89 -10.46 -4.60
C VAL A 84 -5.16 -10.12 -3.32
N ALA A 85 -5.66 -9.11 -2.60
CA ALA A 85 -5.04 -8.63 -1.36
C ALA A 85 -5.02 -9.74 -0.29
N GLN A 86 -3.96 -9.80 0.49
CA GLN A 86 -3.70 -10.82 1.50
C GLN A 86 -3.22 -10.22 2.81
N LYS A 87 -3.29 -11.04 3.87
CA LYS A 87 -2.71 -10.69 5.17
C LYS A 87 -1.20 -10.41 5.01
N PRO A 88 -0.67 -9.37 5.66
CA PRO A 88 0.74 -9.05 5.55
C PRO A 88 1.59 -10.08 6.32
N ALA A 89 2.84 -10.25 5.88
CA ALA A 89 3.79 -11.15 6.55
C ALA A 89 4.17 -10.67 7.96
N SER A 90 4.11 -9.35 8.20
CA SER A 90 4.36 -8.70 9.49
C SER A 90 3.46 -7.47 9.62
N ARG A 91 3.22 -7.00 10.85
CA ARG A 91 2.58 -5.69 11.09
C ARG A 91 3.52 -4.51 10.83
N GLY A 92 4.83 -4.76 10.74
CA GLY A 92 5.85 -3.75 10.47
C GLY A 92 6.55 -3.25 11.73
N SER A 93 7.34 -2.19 11.60
CA SER A 93 8.20 -1.67 12.68
C SER A 93 7.56 -0.56 13.54
N CYS A 94 6.49 0.08 13.09
CA CYS A 94 5.84 1.15 13.84
C CYS A 94 5.21 0.65 15.16
N ARG A 95 5.33 1.42 16.24
CA ARG A 95 4.76 1.10 17.57
C ARG A 95 4.18 2.37 18.21
N GLY A 96 3.05 2.22 18.89
CA GLY A 96 2.42 3.32 19.63
C GLY A 96 2.00 4.48 18.73
N TYR A 97 2.15 5.70 19.25
CA TYR A 97 1.89 6.94 18.51
C TYR A 97 3.09 7.28 17.62
N ILE A 98 2.84 7.53 16.34
CA ILE A 98 3.88 7.79 15.33
C ILE A 98 3.60 9.09 14.59
N HIS A 99 4.64 9.75 14.08
CA HIS A 99 4.47 10.95 13.26
C HIS A 99 4.12 10.57 11.81
N TYR A 100 3.04 11.12 11.26
CA TYR A 100 2.78 11.07 9.81
C TYR A 100 3.29 12.37 9.17
N PRO A 101 4.46 12.39 8.52
CA PRO A 101 5.03 13.63 7.99
C PRO A 101 4.21 14.26 6.87
N VAL A 102 4.23 15.59 6.82
CA VAL A 102 3.81 16.37 5.64
C VAL A 102 4.90 16.23 4.56
N LYS A 103 4.48 16.12 3.29
CA LYS A 103 5.38 16.05 2.15
C LYS A 103 5.94 17.41 1.76
#